data_AF-A0A3M3YXR1-F1
#
_entry.id   AF-A0A3M3YXR1-F1
#
_cell.length_a   1.000
_cell.length_b   1.000
_cell.length_c   1.000
_cell.angle_alpha   90.00
_cell.angle_beta   90.00
_cell.angle_gamma   90.00
#
_symmetry.space_group_name_H-M   'P 1'
#
loop_
_entity.id
_entity.type
_entity.pdbx_description
1 polymer ?
#
loop_
_entity_poly.entity_id
_entity_poly.type
_entity_poly.pdbx_seq_one_letter_code
_entity_poly.pdbx_strand_id
1 'polypeptide(L)'
;MNMSELILHHYPTSLFAEKARLMLGFKGVNWRSVTIPSIMPKPDLTALTGGYRKTPVLQIGADIYCDTALMARRLEQEKASPAFYPQGQEFAVAGLAAWADSVLFLHAVSLVFQPESMAVRFAKVPPDAAKAFIADRSMLFNGGTASRPPVEQVKHQWPTFMSRLESQLSHGGDFLFGAPSIADFSVAHTLWFLKQTPVTAPFVDDYPSVSAWLDRVLGFGHGSLSDLSSAAAIEIASNATPAPLPDETFIDPNGFKAGDKVAIAAVDYGVEAVEGQLMFTGREELILRREDNRAGVVHVHFPRLGFRVEKR
;
A
#
# COMPACT_ATOMS: atom_id res chain seq x y z
N MET A 1 22.28 15.53 11.21
CA MET A 1 21.28 15.74 10.14
C MET A 1 19.92 15.47 10.77
N ASN A 2 19.00 16.42 10.74
CA ASN A 2 17.65 16.18 11.29
C ASN A 2 17.00 15.14 10.39
N MET A 3 16.77 13.91 10.89
CA MET A 3 15.96 12.93 10.16
C MET A 3 14.56 13.53 10.03
N SER A 4 14.10 13.72 8.80
CA SER A 4 12.74 14.19 8.55
C SER A 4 11.75 13.13 9.05
N GLU A 5 10.68 13.55 9.73
CA GLU A 5 9.71 12.63 10.32
C GLU A 5 9.02 11.80 9.25
N LEU A 6 8.88 10.49 9.48
CA LEU A 6 8.03 9.62 8.67
C LEU A 6 6.57 9.86 9.05
N ILE A 7 5.73 10.27 8.11
CA ILE A 7 4.31 10.53 8.34
C ILE A 7 3.49 9.55 7.50
N LEU A 8 2.72 8.67 8.15
CA LEU A 8 1.85 7.73 7.45
C LEU A 8 0.41 8.24 7.46
N HIS A 9 -0.14 8.46 6.27
CA HIS A 9 -1.56 8.77 6.05
C HIS A 9 -2.33 7.49 5.80
N HIS A 10 -3.15 7.09 6.77
CA HIS A 10 -3.79 5.77 6.76
C HIS A 10 -5.13 5.74 7.48
N TYR A 11 -5.84 4.61 7.37
CA TYR A 11 -6.97 4.35 8.26
C TYR A 11 -6.86 2.93 8.84
N PRO A 12 -7.29 2.71 10.10
CA PRO A 12 -7.00 1.47 10.83
C PRO A 12 -7.46 0.19 10.12
N THR A 13 -8.62 0.22 9.46
CA THR A 13 -9.22 -0.99 8.86
C THR A 13 -8.78 -1.28 7.43
N SER A 14 -7.84 -0.51 6.86
CA SER A 14 -7.25 -0.80 5.55
C SER A 14 -6.23 -1.91 5.66
N LEU A 15 -6.36 -2.95 4.84
CA LEU A 15 -5.39 -4.03 4.79
C LEU A 15 -4.03 -3.60 4.20
N PHE A 16 -3.99 -2.68 3.23
CA PHE A 16 -2.73 -2.11 2.75
C PHE A 16 -2.11 -1.18 3.79
N ALA A 17 -2.92 -0.56 4.66
CA ALA A 17 -2.38 0.20 5.79
C ALA A 17 -1.77 -0.73 6.84
N GLU A 18 -2.36 -1.90 7.08
CA GLU A 18 -1.78 -2.90 7.97
C GLU A 18 -0.41 -3.35 7.45
N LYS A 19 -0.29 -3.65 6.15
CA LYS A 19 1.00 -3.94 5.52
C LYS A 19 2.04 -2.86 5.81
N ALA A 20 1.72 -1.59 5.58
CA ALA A 20 2.64 -0.49 5.84
C ALA A 20 2.99 -0.30 7.33
N ARG A 21 2.02 -0.50 8.24
CA ARG A 21 2.29 -0.44 9.69
C ARG A 21 3.24 -1.57 10.12
N LEU A 22 3.04 -2.79 9.62
CA LEU A 22 3.96 -3.91 9.86
C LEU A 22 5.35 -3.65 9.29
N MET A 23 5.44 -3.04 8.11
CA MET A 23 6.72 -2.61 7.53
C MET A 23 7.46 -1.61 8.44
N LEU A 24 6.74 -0.64 9.02
CA LEU A 24 7.32 0.32 9.98
C LEU A 24 7.77 -0.37 11.29
N GLY A 25 7.00 -1.36 11.77
CA GLY A 25 7.38 -2.16 12.93
C GLY A 25 8.59 -3.04 12.69
N PHE A 26 8.67 -3.70 11.54
CA PHE A 26 9.84 -4.47 11.13
C PHE A 26 11.10 -3.61 11.06
N LYS A 27 10.99 -2.39 10.51
CA LYS A 27 12.08 -1.42 10.52
C LYS A 27 12.35 -0.84 11.91
N GLY A 28 11.44 -0.99 12.88
CA GLY A 28 11.58 -0.44 14.22
C GLY A 28 11.78 1.08 14.20
N VAL A 29 11.02 1.79 13.35
CA VAL A 29 11.12 3.25 13.19
C VAL A 29 10.04 3.98 13.99
N ASN A 30 10.32 5.24 14.32
CA ASN A 30 9.33 6.18 14.84
C ASN A 30 8.59 6.84 13.68
N TRP A 31 7.27 6.99 13.78
CA TRP A 31 6.47 7.62 12.75
C TRP A 31 5.28 8.40 13.33
N ARG A 32 4.72 9.29 12.50
CA ARG A 32 3.56 10.12 12.82
C ARG A 32 2.33 9.56 12.14
N SER A 33 1.27 9.34 12.91
CA SER A 33 0.02 8.72 12.43
C SER A 33 -1.00 9.78 12.08
N VAL A 34 -1.34 9.88 10.79
CA VAL A 34 -2.44 10.73 10.30
C VAL A 34 -3.60 9.84 9.89
N THR A 35 -4.71 9.91 10.64
CA THR A 35 -5.94 9.18 10.30
C THR A 35 -6.68 9.92 9.20
N ILE A 36 -6.91 9.24 8.07
CA ILE A 36 -7.67 9.79 6.93
C ILE A 36 -9.06 9.15 6.80
N PRO A 37 -10.01 9.81 6.12
CA PRO A 37 -11.32 9.22 5.85
C PRO A 37 -11.21 7.92 5.03
N SER A 38 -12.08 6.95 5.34
CA SER A 38 -12.11 5.65 4.64
C SER A 38 -12.75 5.70 3.26
N ILE A 39 -13.61 6.71 3.01
CA ILE A 39 -14.34 6.97 1.76
C ILE A 39 -14.10 8.41 1.29
N MET A 40 -14.50 8.76 0.07
CA MET A 40 -14.46 10.16 -0.40
C MET A 40 -15.56 11.03 0.22
N PRO A 41 -15.36 12.36 0.30
CA PRO A 41 -14.17 13.13 -0.12
C PRO A 41 -13.02 13.08 0.90
N LYS A 42 -11.78 13.29 0.44
CA LYS A 42 -10.56 13.31 1.27
C LYS A 42 -9.72 14.60 1.05
N PRO A 43 -10.28 15.79 1.31
CA PRO A 43 -9.69 17.06 0.88
C PRO A 43 -8.27 17.29 1.41
N ASP A 44 -7.98 16.83 2.64
CA ASP A 44 -6.65 17.00 3.24
C ASP A 44 -5.61 16.07 2.63
N LEU A 45 -6.00 14.83 2.29
CA LEU A 45 -5.10 13.91 1.59
C LEU A 45 -4.82 14.40 0.18
N THR A 46 -5.86 14.84 -0.54
CA THR A 46 -5.70 15.28 -1.95
C THR A 46 -4.96 16.60 -2.09
N ALA A 47 -4.90 17.43 -1.04
CA ALA A 47 -4.01 18.59 -1.00
C ALA A 47 -2.53 18.17 -1.13
N LEU A 48 -2.16 16.98 -0.64
CA LEU A 48 -0.82 16.42 -0.74
C LEU A 48 -0.68 15.62 -2.05
N THR A 49 -1.57 14.66 -2.26
CA THR A 49 -1.42 13.66 -3.34
C THR A 49 -1.82 14.16 -4.72
N GLY A 50 -2.56 15.27 -4.81
CA GLY A 50 -3.04 15.82 -6.08
C GLY A 50 -4.14 15.00 -6.76
N GLY A 51 -4.80 14.08 -6.03
CA GLY A 51 -5.94 13.30 -6.53
C GLY A 51 -5.86 11.81 -6.23
N TYR A 52 -4.66 11.26 -6.05
CA TYR A 52 -4.48 9.87 -5.67
C TYR A 52 -5.14 9.61 -4.30
N ARG A 53 -6.13 8.72 -4.29
CA ARG A 53 -7.03 8.49 -3.13
C ARG A 53 -6.85 7.13 -2.46
N LYS A 54 -6.03 6.24 -3.02
CA LYS A 54 -5.69 4.96 -2.37
C LYS A 54 -4.83 5.24 -1.13
N THR A 55 -4.77 4.25 -0.26
CA THR A 55 -4.19 4.38 1.08
C THR A 55 -3.49 3.09 1.45
N PRO A 56 -2.36 3.13 2.15
CA PRO A 56 -1.76 4.30 2.79
C PRO A 56 -0.87 5.13 1.84
N VAL A 57 -0.48 6.32 2.30
CA VAL A 57 0.50 7.21 1.65
C VAL A 57 1.56 7.58 2.69
N LEU A 58 2.83 7.55 2.31
CA LEU A 58 3.93 8.01 3.17
C LEU A 58 4.31 9.44 2.77
N GLN A 59 4.43 10.31 3.76
CA GLN A 59 4.93 11.68 3.60
C GLN A 59 6.24 11.83 4.38
N ILE A 60 7.19 12.53 3.76
CA ILE A 60 8.43 12.98 4.40
C ILE A 60 8.66 14.42 3.95
N GLY A 61 8.41 15.40 4.83
CA GLY A 61 8.41 16.81 4.43
C GLY A 61 7.41 17.06 3.29
N ALA A 62 7.92 17.51 2.13
CA ALA A 62 7.15 17.80 0.91
C ALA A 62 7.22 16.68 -0.15
N ASP A 63 7.75 15.51 0.20
CA ASP A 63 7.79 14.31 -0.64
C ASP A 63 6.68 13.33 -0.23
N ILE A 64 5.82 13.00 -1.19
CA ILE A 64 4.61 12.18 -1.01
C ILE A 64 4.75 10.88 -1.80
N TYR A 65 5.00 9.78 -1.10
CA TYR A 65 5.19 8.45 -1.68
C TYR A 65 3.87 7.68 -1.72
N CYS A 66 3.36 7.51 -2.92
CA CYS A 66 2.16 6.73 -3.21
C CYS A 66 2.53 5.27 -3.46
N ASP A 67 1.63 4.37 -3.07
CA ASP A 67 1.78 2.90 -3.17
C ASP A 67 2.73 2.25 -2.15
N THR A 68 2.30 1.11 -1.58
CA THR A 68 3.08 0.41 -0.55
C THR A 68 4.36 -0.24 -1.08
N ALA A 69 4.43 -0.57 -2.37
CA ALA A 69 5.65 -1.12 -2.97
C ALA A 69 6.75 -0.06 -3.03
N LEU A 70 6.42 1.18 -3.43
CA LEU A 70 7.37 2.28 -3.42
C LEU A 70 7.71 2.70 -1.98
N MET A 71 6.72 2.74 -1.10
CA MET A 71 6.94 2.99 0.32
C MET A 71 7.97 2.03 0.93
N ALA A 72 7.92 0.74 0.58
CA ALA A 72 8.91 -0.24 1.05
C ALA A 72 10.33 0.12 0.62
N ARG A 73 10.52 0.53 -0.64
CA ARG A 73 11.82 0.98 -1.15
C ARG A 73 12.29 2.26 -0.45
N ARG A 74 11.40 3.21 -0.22
CA ARG A 74 11.75 4.45 0.50
C ARG A 74 12.13 4.19 1.97
N LEU A 75 11.44 3.27 2.64
CA LEU A 75 11.79 2.83 4.00
C LEU A 75 13.10 2.04 4.02
N GLU A 76 13.39 1.24 2.99
CA GLU A 76 14.70 0.58 2.81
C GLU A 76 15.83 1.60 2.73
N GLN A 77 15.62 2.69 1.99
CA GLN A 77 16.58 3.79 1.89
C GLN A 77 16.75 4.54 3.22
N GLU A 78 15.66 4.75 3.96
CA GLU A 78 15.72 5.41 5.28
C GLU A 78 16.48 4.57 6.31
N LYS A 79 16.25 3.25 6.29
CA LYS A 79 16.92 2.30 7.16
C LYS A 79 17.12 0.97 6.44
N ALA A 80 18.35 0.71 6.00
CA ALA A 80 18.67 -0.47 5.19
C ALA A 80 18.45 -1.81 5.91
N SER A 81 18.76 -1.90 7.21
CA SER A 81 18.67 -3.15 7.98
C SER A 81 17.64 -3.07 9.12
N PRO A 82 16.82 -4.11 9.35
CA PRO A 82 16.74 -5.36 8.58
C PRO A 82 16.14 -5.14 7.18
N ALA A 83 16.60 -5.89 6.17
CA ALA A 83 16.28 -5.62 4.76
C ALA A 83 14.88 -6.16 4.36
N PHE A 84 14.12 -5.39 3.58
CA PHE A 84 12.92 -5.88 2.89
C PHE A 84 13.27 -6.74 1.68
N TYR A 85 14.42 -6.48 1.06
CA TYR A 85 14.90 -7.17 -0.13
C TYR A 85 16.24 -7.85 0.18
N PRO A 86 16.23 -9.07 0.74
CA PRO A 86 17.46 -9.82 1.00
C PRO A 86 18.33 -9.96 -0.25
N GLN A 87 19.64 -9.80 -0.08
CA GLN A 87 20.60 -9.87 -1.18
C GLN A 87 20.60 -11.27 -1.82
N GLY A 88 20.57 -11.31 -3.16
CA GLY A 88 20.48 -12.55 -3.94
C GLY A 88 19.08 -13.13 -4.09
N GLN A 89 18.05 -12.48 -3.53
CA GLN A 89 16.65 -12.89 -3.61
C GLN A 89 15.72 -11.77 -4.12
N GLU A 90 16.28 -10.62 -4.53
CA GLU A 90 15.55 -9.37 -4.77
C GLU A 90 14.42 -9.53 -5.79
N PHE A 91 14.70 -10.21 -6.91
CA PHE A 91 13.71 -10.44 -7.96
C PHE A 91 12.59 -11.39 -7.51
N ALA A 92 12.95 -12.50 -6.85
CA ALA A 92 11.97 -13.49 -6.42
C ALA A 92 11.04 -12.93 -5.34
N VAL A 93 11.61 -12.18 -4.38
CA VAL A 93 10.89 -11.48 -3.33
C VAL A 93 9.94 -10.43 -3.92
N ALA A 94 10.42 -9.58 -4.83
CA ALA A 94 9.59 -8.56 -5.47
C ALA A 94 8.46 -9.17 -6.32
N GLY A 95 8.77 -10.25 -7.06
CA GLY A 95 7.78 -10.96 -7.87
C GLY A 95 6.67 -11.60 -7.03
N LEU A 96 7.02 -12.26 -5.91
CA LEU A 96 6.03 -12.85 -5.02
C LEU A 96 5.19 -11.77 -4.33
N ALA A 97 5.81 -10.68 -3.88
CA ALA A 97 5.11 -9.55 -3.29
C ALA A 97 4.08 -8.95 -4.26
N ALA A 98 4.48 -8.71 -5.51
CA ALA A 98 3.59 -8.18 -6.55
C ALA A 98 2.41 -9.11 -6.86
N TRP A 99 2.63 -10.43 -6.91
CA TRP A 99 1.55 -11.41 -7.06
C TRP A 99 0.60 -11.39 -5.85
N ALA A 100 1.13 -11.29 -4.64
CA ALA A 100 0.31 -11.28 -3.44
C ALA A 100 -0.53 -10.00 -3.32
N ASP A 101 0.06 -8.84 -3.59
CA ASP A 101 -0.61 -7.53 -3.56
C ASP A 101 -1.67 -7.35 -4.66
N SER A 102 -1.70 -8.23 -5.66
CA SER A 102 -2.66 -8.21 -6.76
C SER A 102 -3.62 -9.39 -6.71
N VAL A 103 -3.13 -10.60 -7.02
CA VAL A 103 -3.96 -11.81 -7.15
C VAL A 103 -4.48 -12.26 -5.80
N LEU A 104 -3.59 -12.49 -4.82
CA LEU A 104 -3.99 -13.00 -3.51
C LEU A 104 -4.87 -11.99 -2.77
N PHE A 105 -4.53 -10.71 -2.88
CA PHE A 105 -5.32 -9.59 -2.40
C PHE A 105 -6.76 -9.62 -2.93
N LEU A 106 -6.96 -9.72 -4.24
CA LEU A 106 -8.30 -9.75 -4.84
C LEU A 106 -9.11 -10.97 -4.38
N HIS A 107 -8.47 -12.11 -4.16
CA HIS A 107 -9.13 -13.29 -3.58
C HIS A 107 -9.58 -13.02 -2.13
N ALA A 108 -8.70 -12.52 -1.28
CA ALA A 108 -9.03 -12.21 0.12
C ALA A 108 -10.16 -11.18 0.21
N VAL A 109 -10.12 -10.12 -0.62
CA VAL A 109 -11.18 -9.11 -0.69
C VAL A 109 -12.52 -9.70 -1.15
N SER A 110 -12.52 -10.57 -2.16
CA SER A 110 -13.76 -11.24 -2.61
C SER A 110 -14.36 -12.15 -1.52
N LEU A 111 -13.54 -12.89 -0.76
CA LEU A 111 -13.99 -13.72 0.36
C LEU A 111 -14.53 -12.88 1.52
N VAL A 112 -13.88 -11.77 1.86
CA VAL A 112 -14.32 -10.91 2.99
C VAL A 112 -15.57 -10.11 2.65
N PHE A 113 -15.74 -9.68 1.40
CA PHE A 113 -16.91 -8.91 0.97
C PHE A 113 -18.02 -9.79 0.36
N GLN A 114 -18.10 -11.07 0.73
CA GLN A 114 -19.29 -11.90 0.49
C GLN A 114 -20.41 -11.56 1.52
N PRO A 115 -21.69 -11.84 1.19
CA PRO A 115 -22.83 -11.40 2.00
C PRO A 115 -22.75 -11.78 3.49
N GLU A 116 -22.35 -13.00 3.80
CA GLU A 116 -22.29 -13.54 5.17
C GLU A 116 -21.26 -12.79 6.01
N SER A 117 -20.09 -12.55 5.44
CA SER A 117 -19.01 -11.82 6.11
C SER A 117 -19.33 -10.32 6.22
N MET A 118 -19.97 -9.73 5.21
CA MET A 118 -20.42 -8.35 5.26
C MET A 118 -21.47 -8.12 6.34
N ALA A 119 -22.41 -9.05 6.54
CA ALA A 119 -23.41 -8.96 7.59
C ALA A 119 -22.76 -8.85 8.98
N VAL A 120 -21.71 -9.64 9.24
CA VAL A 120 -20.94 -9.57 10.49
C VAL A 120 -20.11 -8.29 10.57
N ARG A 121 -19.38 -7.95 9.51
CA ARG A 121 -18.47 -6.80 9.47
C ARG A 121 -19.18 -5.47 9.66
N PHE A 122 -20.39 -5.34 9.12
CA PHE A 122 -21.19 -4.11 9.21
C PHE A 122 -22.28 -4.18 10.28
N ALA A 123 -22.34 -5.23 11.10
CA ALA A 123 -23.38 -5.41 12.13
C ALA A 123 -23.49 -4.22 13.11
N LYS A 124 -22.36 -3.55 13.39
CA LYS A 124 -22.27 -2.38 14.29
C LYS A 124 -22.08 -1.05 13.55
N VAL A 125 -22.19 -1.06 12.22
CA VAL A 125 -22.04 0.15 11.40
C VAL A 125 -23.43 0.64 11.01
N PRO A 126 -23.73 1.95 11.13
CA PRO A 126 -25.01 2.50 10.69
C PRO A 126 -25.31 2.10 9.23
N PRO A 127 -26.55 1.69 8.88
CA PRO A 127 -26.86 1.19 7.53
C PRO A 127 -26.47 2.15 6.40
N ASP A 128 -26.66 3.45 6.59
CA ASP A 128 -26.30 4.45 5.57
C ASP A 128 -24.78 4.59 5.42
N ALA A 129 -24.02 4.47 6.50
CA ALA A 129 -22.56 4.46 6.46
C ALA A 129 -22.03 3.19 5.77
N ALA A 130 -22.66 2.03 6.00
CA ALA A 130 -22.32 0.78 5.32
C ALA A 130 -22.62 0.87 3.81
N LYS A 131 -23.80 1.40 3.42
CA LYS A 131 -24.15 1.64 2.01
C LYS A 131 -23.16 2.60 1.34
N ALA A 132 -22.81 3.71 1.99
CA ALA A 132 -21.84 4.68 1.48
C ALA A 132 -20.47 4.03 1.25
N PHE A 133 -20.00 3.18 2.19
CA PHE A 133 -18.76 2.44 2.03
C PHE A 133 -18.78 1.47 0.85
N ILE A 134 -19.87 0.72 0.67
CA ILE A 134 -20.02 -0.21 -0.46
C ILE A 134 -20.02 0.55 -1.79
N ALA A 135 -20.77 1.65 -1.87
CA ALA A 135 -20.83 2.50 -3.06
C ALA A 135 -19.46 3.10 -3.39
N ASP A 136 -18.73 3.62 -2.40
CA ASP A 136 -17.39 4.16 -2.57
C ASP A 136 -16.41 3.10 -3.08
N ARG A 137 -16.46 1.88 -2.50
CA ARG A 137 -15.63 0.76 -2.96
C ARG A 137 -16.00 0.30 -4.36
N SER A 138 -17.27 0.31 -4.75
CA SER A 138 -17.68 0.02 -6.12
C SER A 138 -17.14 1.06 -7.11
N MET A 139 -17.24 2.34 -6.76
CA MET A 139 -16.73 3.44 -7.59
C MET A 139 -15.20 3.43 -7.70
N LEU A 140 -14.50 2.99 -6.66
CA LEU A 140 -13.03 2.89 -6.67
C LEU A 140 -12.51 1.97 -7.79
N PHE A 141 -13.23 0.90 -8.13
CA PHE A 141 -12.84 -0.01 -9.22
C PHE A 141 -13.30 0.45 -10.60
N ASN A 142 -14.14 1.49 -10.70
CA ASN A 142 -14.63 1.97 -11.98
C ASN A 142 -13.50 2.57 -12.83
N GLY A 143 -13.47 2.22 -14.12
CA GLY A 143 -12.43 2.67 -15.06
C GLY A 143 -11.07 1.99 -14.92
N GLY A 144 -10.90 1.10 -13.94
CA GLY A 144 -9.69 0.30 -13.75
C GLY A 144 -9.72 -1.02 -14.51
N THR A 145 -8.55 -1.64 -14.65
CA THR A 145 -8.38 -2.95 -15.31
C THR A 145 -8.61 -4.13 -14.37
N ALA A 146 -8.53 -3.92 -13.06
CA ALA A 146 -8.79 -4.95 -12.07
C ALA A 146 -10.29 -4.99 -11.73
N SER A 147 -10.81 -6.20 -11.52
CA SER A 147 -12.14 -6.42 -10.97
C SER A 147 -12.06 -7.48 -9.88
N ARG A 148 -13.01 -7.44 -8.95
CA ARG A 148 -13.11 -8.49 -7.93
C ARG A 148 -13.59 -9.78 -8.59
N PRO A 149 -12.82 -10.89 -8.52
CA PRO A 149 -13.24 -12.16 -9.08
C PRO A 149 -14.49 -12.70 -8.37
N PRO A 150 -15.36 -13.46 -9.07
CA PRO A 150 -16.56 -14.04 -8.47
C PRO A 150 -16.24 -14.93 -7.26
N VAL A 151 -17.05 -14.83 -6.20
CA VAL A 151 -16.79 -15.53 -4.94
C VAL A 151 -16.70 -17.05 -5.09
N GLU A 152 -17.50 -17.65 -5.96
CA GLU A 152 -17.46 -19.09 -6.25
C GLU A 152 -16.11 -19.52 -6.84
N GLN A 153 -15.60 -18.75 -7.81
CA GLN A 153 -14.28 -19.00 -8.39
C GLN A 153 -13.19 -18.83 -7.35
N VAL A 154 -13.29 -17.81 -6.51
CA VAL A 154 -12.31 -17.54 -5.45
C VAL A 154 -12.30 -18.65 -4.41
N LYS A 155 -13.47 -19.12 -3.96
CA LYS A 155 -13.60 -20.26 -3.03
C LYS A 155 -13.00 -21.54 -3.62
N HIS A 156 -13.18 -21.77 -4.92
CA HIS A 156 -12.56 -22.90 -5.62
C HIS A 156 -11.03 -22.77 -5.69
N GLN A 157 -10.50 -21.57 -5.95
CA GLN A 157 -9.05 -21.37 -6.16
C GLN A 157 -8.26 -21.26 -4.85
N TRP A 158 -8.87 -20.71 -3.80
CA TRP A 158 -8.21 -20.42 -2.51
C TRP A 158 -7.43 -21.60 -1.89
N PRO A 159 -7.96 -22.84 -1.84
CA PRO A 159 -7.24 -23.97 -1.27
C PRO A 159 -5.90 -24.27 -1.98
N THR A 160 -5.75 -23.90 -3.26
CA THR A 160 -4.49 -24.09 -3.98
C THR A 160 -3.38 -23.21 -3.41
N PHE A 161 -3.67 -21.95 -3.09
CA PHE A 161 -2.66 -21.03 -2.54
C PHE A 161 -2.29 -21.42 -1.12
N MET A 162 -3.30 -21.68 -0.29
CA MET A 162 -3.10 -21.99 1.12
C MET A 162 -2.41 -23.34 1.33
N SER A 163 -2.77 -24.39 0.58
CA SER A 163 -2.09 -25.69 0.69
C SER A 163 -0.61 -25.63 0.27
N ARG A 164 -0.27 -24.82 -0.74
CA ARG A 164 1.13 -24.59 -1.14
C ARG A 164 1.91 -23.79 -0.09
N LEU A 165 1.28 -22.77 0.49
CA LEU A 165 1.90 -21.99 1.57
C LEU A 165 2.14 -22.86 2.81
N GLU A 166 1.13 -23.64 3.22
CA GLU A 166 1.23 -24.63 4.31
C GLU A 166 2.34 -25.65 4.03
N SER A 167 2.43 -26.15 2.79
CA SER A 167 3.46 -27.14 2.41
C SER A 167 4.87 -26.57 2.50
N GLN A 168 5.08 -25.29 2.16
CA GLN A 168 6.38 -24.65 2.33
C GLN A 168 6.69 -24.47 3.83
N LEU A 169 5.74 -23.94 4.61
CA LEU A 169 5.94 -23.61 6.01
C LEU A 169 6.07 -24.85 6.93
N SER A 170 5.51 -26.00 6.53
CA SER A 170 5.64 -27.26 7.28
C SER A 170 7.09 -27.78 7.38
N HIS A 171 8.00 -27.26 6.55
CA HIS A 171 9.44 -27.55 6.63
C HIS A 171 10.16 -26.77 7.74
N GLY A 172 9.44 -25.95 8.53
CA GLY A 172 10.01 -25.23 9.67
C GLY A 172 10.82 -23.98 9.30
N GLY A 173 10.72 -23.49 8.07
CA GLY A 173 11.30 -22.21 7.67
C GLY A 173 10.64 -21.03 8.40
N ASP A 174 11.44 -20.04 8.80
CA ASP A 174 10.93 -18.93 9.62
C ASP A 174 10.04 -17.96 8.83
N PHE A 175 10.42 -17.69 7.58
CA PHE A 175 9.76 -16.76 6.65
C PHE A 175 9.83 -17.32 5.22
N LEU A 176 9.12 -16.69 4.28
CA LEU A 176 8.94 -17.22 2.91
C LEU A 176 10.25 -17.44 2.14
N PHE A 177 11.31 -16.70 2.47
CA PHE A 177 12.63 -16.82 1.85
C PHE A 177 13.75 -17.09 2.87
N GLY A 178 13.39 -17.68 4.02
CA GLY A 178 14.29 -17.87 5.16
C GLY A 178 14.36 -16.60 6.02
N ALA A 179 14.93 -15.51 5.48
CA ALA A 179 14.86 -14.19 6.11
C ALA A 179 13.50 -13.52 5.83
N PRO A 180 12.99 -12.65 6.74
CA PRO A 180 11.80 -11.87 6.47
C PRO A 180 12.02 -10.92 5.29
N SER A 181 10.99 -10.76 4.46
CA SER A 181 11.07 -10.02 3.20
C SER A 181 9.79 -9.23 2.93
N ILE A 182 9.78 -8.32 1.93
CA ILE A 182 8.55 -7.61 1.53
C ILE A 182 7.42 -8.57 1.13
N ALA A 183 7.77 -9.76 0.62
CA ALA A 183 6.79 -10.78 0.25
C ALA A 183 6.01 -11.30 1.46
N ASP A 184 6.64 -11.41 2.64
CA ASP A 184 5.96 -11.84 3.85
C ASP A 184 4.84 -10.86 4.22
N PHE A 185 5.12 -9.55 4.17
CA PHE A 185 4.12 -8.51 4.46
C PHE A 185 3.00 -8.46 3.42
N SER A 186 3.34 -8.61 2.13
CA SER A 186 2.36 -8.67 1.02
C SER A 186 1.48 -9.92 1.06
N VAL A 187 1.92 -11.03 1.64
CA VAL A 187 1.03 -12.18 1.89
C VAL A 187 0.25 -11.97 3.19
N ALA A 188 0.93 -11.61 4.28
CA ALA A 188 0.37 -11.53 5.62
C ALA A 188 -0.81 -10.56 5.71
N HIS A 189 -0.75 -9.39 5.06
CA HIS A 189 -1.85 -8.42 5.15
C HIS A 189 -3.16 -8.93 4.51
N THR A 190 -3.07 -9.84 3.52
CA THR A 190 -4.25 -10.49 2.91
C THR A 190 -4.89 -11.49 3.87
N LEU A 191 -4.07 -12.26 4.59
CA LEU A 191 -4.52 -13.25 5.56
C LEU A 191 -5.03 -12.58 6.82
N TRP A 192 -4.35 -11.53 7.28
CA TRP A 192 -4.84 -10.64 8.34
C TRP A 192 -6.24 -10.13 8.02
N PHE A 193 -6.52 -9.72 6.78
CA PHE A 193 -7.83 -9.23 6.40
C PHE A 193 -8.94 -10.28 6.54
N LEU A 194 -8.64 -11.55 6.23
CA LEU A 194 -9.53 -12.70 6.44
C LEU A 194 -9.72 -13.01 7.92
N LYS A 195 -8.71 -12.81 8.76
CA LYS A 195 -8.78 -13.01 10.21
C LYS A 195 -9.66 -11.97 10.93
N GLN A 196 -10.04 -10.86 10.27
CA GLN A 196 -10.87 -9.81 10.88
C GLN A 196 -12.34 -10.18 11.11
N THR A 197 -12.80 -11.36 10.66
CA THR A 197 -14.17 -11.84 10.91
C THR A 197 -14.19 -13.35 11.11
N PRO A 198 -14.99 -13.86 12.06
CA PRO A 198 -15.10 -15.29 12.32
C PRO A 198 -15.60 -16.09 11.11
N VAL A 199 -16.30 -15.44 10.17
CA VAL A 199 -16.79 -16.09 8.94
C VAL A 199 -15.65 -16.46 7.99
N THR A 200 -14.62 -15.62 7.91
CA THR A 200 -13.51 -15.84 6.98
C THR A 200 -12.22 -16.30 7.65
N ALA A 201 -12.12 -16.23 8.96
CA ALA A 201 -10.95 -16.73 9.70
C ALA A 201 -10.59 -18.20 9.39
N PRO A 202 -11.55 -19.14 9.17
CA PRO A 202 -11.24 -20.51 8.78
C PRO A 202 -10.42 -20.66 7.49
N PHE A 203 -10.53 -19.69 6.56
CA PHE A 203 -9.70 -19.69 5.34
C PHE A 203 -8.19 -19.58 5.64
N VAL A 204 -7.83 -19.21 6.86
CA VAL A 204 -6.46 -19.19 7.39
C VAL A 204 -6.27 -20.26 8.47
N ASP A 205 -7.23 -20.38 9.41
CA ASP A 205 -7.11 -21.25 10.59
C ASP A 205 -7.02 -22.74 10.28
N ASP A 206 -7.55 -23.16 9.13
CA ASP A 206 -7.47 -24.54 8.66
C ASP A 206 -6.03 -24.96 8.24
N TYR A 207 -5.07 -24.02 8.25
CA TYR A 207 -3.68 -24.20 7.84
C TYR A 207 -2.74 -23.86 9.01
N PRO A 208 -2.38 -24.82 9.88
CA PRO A 208 -1.70 -24.54 11.15
C PRO A 208 -0.32 -23.88 11.00
N SER A 209 0.47 -24.29 10.01
CA SER A 209 1.80 -23.71 9.78
C SER A 209 1.67 -22.27 9.26
N VAL A 210 0.65 -22.01 8.43
CA VAL A 210 0.31 -20.65 7.99
C VAL A 210 -0.07 -19.76 9.16
N SER A 211 -0.92 -20.22 10.07
CA SER A 211 -1.31 -19.43 11.25
C SER A 211 -0.12 -19.08 12.13
N ALA A 212 0.78 -20.05 12.39
CA ALA A 212 1.99 -19.81 13.17
C ALA A 212 2.97 -18.83 12.49
N TRP A 213 3.11 -18.92 11.16
CA TRP A 213 3.89 -17.95 10.38
C TRP A 213 3.25 -16.56 10.40
N LEU A 214 1.93 -16.48 10.26
CA LEU A 214 1.21 -15.21 10.28
C LEU A 214 1.43 -14.50 11.63
N ASP A 215 1.27 -15.21 12.74
CA ASP A 215 1.51 -14.65 14.09
C ASP A 215 2.94 -14.11 14.24
N ARG A 216 3.93 -14.78 13.65
CA ARG A 216 5.33 -14.32 13.63
C ARG A 216 5.50 -13.01 12.85
N VAL A 217 4.91 -12.91 11.66
CA VAL A 217 4.95 -11.69 10.85
C VAL A 217 4.20 -10.55 11.54
N LEU A 218 3.03 -10.82 12.13
CA LEU A 218 2.27 -9.83 12.89
C LEU A 218 3.02 -9.40 14.18
N GLY A 219 3.86 -10.28 14.73
CA GLY A 219 4.70 -10.04 15.90
C GLY A 219 5.75 -8.94 15.72
N PHE A 220 6.04 -8.50 14.49
CA PHE A 220 6.86 -7.30 14.26
C PHE A 220 6.21 -6.03 14.82
N GLY A 221 4.89 -6.06 15.04
CA GLY A 221 4.14 -4.91 15.54
C GLY A 221 4.18 -3.73 14.57
N HIS A 222 3.91 -2.53 15.08
CA HIS A 222 3.73 -1.33 14.25
C HIS A 222 4.79 -0.25 14.52
N GLY A 223 5.86 -0.58 15.22
CA GLY A 223 6.89 0.38 15.62
C GLY A 223 6.37 1.32 16.70
N SER A 224 6.89 2.55 16.74
CA SER A 224 6.46 3.58 17.69
C SER A 224 5.80 4.74 16.97
N LEU A 225 4.53 5.02 17.30
CA LEU A 225 3.74 6.04 16.64
C LEU A 225 3.30 7.14 17.60
N SER A 226 3.15 8.35 17.07
CA SER A 226 2.45 9.45 17.75
C SER A 226 1.47 10.11 16.78
N ASP A 227 0.31 10.51 17.28
CA ASP A 227 -0.72 11.11 16.43
C ASP A 227 -0.27 12.45 15.85
N LEU A 228 -0.76 12.73 14.64
CA LEU A 228 -0.58 13.99 13.93
C LEU A 228 -1.89 14.33 13.21
N SER A 229 -2.34 15.57 13.33
CA SER A 229 -3.53 16.02 12.60
C SER A 229 -3.22 16.15 11.11
N SER A 230 -4.24 15.95 10.27
CA SER A 230 -4.12 16.15 8.82
C SER A 230 -3.70 17.59 8.46
N ALA A 231 -4.18 18.59 9.21
CA ALA A 231 -3.78 19.97 9.07
C ALA A 231 -2.29 20.19 9.35
N ALA A 232 -1.76 19.61 10.44
CA ALA A 232 -0.34 19.71 10.76
C ALA A 232 0.54 19.02 9.71
N ALA A 233 0.09 17.92 9.13
CA ALA A 233 0.81 17.25 8.03
C ALA A 233 0.89 18.14 6.77
N ILE A 234 -0.16 18.90 6.47
CA ILE A 234 -0.15 19.89 5.35
C ILE A 234 0.81 21.04 5.64
N GLU A 235 0.81 21.56 6.87
CA GLU A 235 1.77 22.59 7.27
C GLU A 235 3.21 22.10 7.17
N ILE A 236 3.48 20.84 7.52
CA ILE A 236 4.82 20.24 7.35
C ILE A 236 5.22 20.21 5.86
N ALA A 237 4.30 19.86 4.96
CA ALA A 237 4.57 19.88 3.52
C ALA A 237 4.83 21.32 3.03
N SER A 238 3.99 22.28 3.43
CA SER A 238 4.10 23.69 3.01
C SER A 238 5.41 24.35 3.46
N ASN A 239 5.87 24.01 4.68
CA ASN A 239 7.10 24.55 5.24
C ASN A 239 8.38 23.80 4.78
N ALA A 240 8.23 22.68 4.08
CA ALA A 240 9.35 21.89 3.57
C ALA A 240 9.62 22.20 2.10
N THR A 241 10.86 21.94 1.67
CA THR A 241 11.22 21.87 0.26
C THR A 241 11.36 20.40 -0.14
N PRO A 242 10.83 19.96 -1.29
CA PRO A 242 11.04 18.60 -1.76
C PRO A 242 12.53 18.22 -1.82
N ALA A 243 12.84 16.97 -1.54
CA ALA A 243 14.20 16.44 -1.51
C ALA A 243 14.89 16.56 -2.87
N PRO A 244 16.25 16.56 -2.89
CA PRO A 244 17.00 16.44 -4.12
C PRO A 244 16.58 15.22 -4.94
N LEU A 245 16.48 15.39 -6.26
CA LEU A 245 16.16 14.30 -7.17
C LEU A 245 17.28 13.24 -7.18
N PRO A 246 16.96 11.96 -7.40
CA PRO A 246 17.97 10.93 -7.61
C PRO A 246 18.88 11.25 -8.82
N ASP A 247 20.13 10.82 -8.76
CA ASP A 247 21.16 11.04 -9.79
C ASP A 247 21.24 9.92 -10.84
N GLU A 248 20.25 9.01 -10.84
CA GLU A 248 20.15 7.92 -11.80
C GLU A 248 19.95 8.43 -13.23
N THR A 249 20.80 7.98 -14.16
CA THR A 249 20.56 8.17 -15.59
C THR A 249 19.67 7.04 -16.13
N PHE A 250 18.55 7.42 -16.73
CA PHE A 250 17.58 6.51 -17.32
C PHE A 250 16.99 7.09 -18.61
N ILE A 251 16.80 6.22 -19.61
CA ILE A 251 16.14 6.58 -20.87
C ILE A 251 14.72 6.01 -20.78
N ASP A 252 13.73 6.91 -20.68
CA ASP A 252 12.35 6.47 -20.59
C ASP A 252 11.92 5.72 -21.87
N PRO A 253 11.35 4.51 -21.76
CA PRO A 253 10.96 3.70 -22.91
C PRO A 253 9.94 4.38 -23.84
N ASN A 254 9.12 5.29 -23.32
CA ASN A 254 8.11 6.02 -24.08
C ASN A 254 8.55 7.47 -24.39
N GLY A 255 9.81 7.80 -24.12
CA GLY A 255 10.40 9.09 -24.43
C GLY A 255 9.96 10.24 -23.52
N PHE A 256 9.37 9.95 -22.35
CA PHE A 256 9.12 10.97 -21.32
C PHE A 256 10.44 11.52 -20.76
N LYS A 257 10.48 12.83 -20.53
CA LYS A 257 11.68 13.50 -20.00
C LYS A 257 11.32 14.43 -18.86
N ALA A 258 12.30 14.71 -18.00
CA ALA A 258 12.18 15.77 -17.01
C ALA A 258 11.75 17.08 -17.69
N GLY A 259 10.76 17.77 -17.11
CA GLY A 259 10.15 18.97 -17.64
C GLY A 259 8.81 18.76 -18.36
N ASP A 260 8.52 17.54 -18.85
CA ASP A 260 7.25 17.23 -19.50
C ASP A 260 6.06 17.45 -18.55
N LYS A 261 4.96 18.00 -19.05
CA LYS A 261 3.68 18.00 -18.33
C LYS A 261 3.01 16.65 -18.53
N VAL A 262 2.69 15.99 -17.41
CA VAL A 262 2.13 14.65 -17.44
C VAL A 262 1.02 14.48 -16.43
N ALA A 263 0.22 13.44 -16.66
CA ALA A 263 -0.71 12.88 -15.70
C ALA A 263 -0.30 11.45 -15.38
N ILE A 264 -0.25 11.10 -14.09
CA ILE A 264 0.02 9.76 -13.60
C ILE A 264 -1.24 9.21 -12.94
N ALA A 265 -1.66 8.00 -13.32
CA ALA A 265 -2.85 7.35 -12.77
C ALA A 265 -2.58 5.86 -12.51
N ALA A 266 -3.19 5.30 -11.46
CA ALA A 266 -3.20 3.85 -11.29
C ALA A 266 -3.97 3.18 -12.45
N VAL A 267 -3.59 1.95 -12.80
CA VAL A 267 -4.17 1.21 -13.94
C VAL A 267 -5.23 0.19 -13.48
N ASP A 268 -5.10 -0.33 -12.27
CA ASP A 268 -5.89 -1.42 -11.71
C ASP A 268 -7.23 -0.93 -11.13
N TYR A 269 -7.21 0.03 -10.21
CA TYR A 269 -8.35 0.69 -9.57
C TYR A 269 -7.87 2.02 -8.97
N GLY A 270 -8.76 2.89 -8.51
CA GLY A 270 -8.39 4.22 -8.00
C GLY A 270 -7.65 5.05 -9.05
N VAL A 271 -8.24 5.10 -10.25
CA VAL A 271 -7.64 5.60 -11.50
C VAL A 271 -7.64 7.12 -11.62
N GLU A 272 -7.91 7.84 -10.52
CA GLU A 272 -7.83 9.30 -10.49
C GLU A 272 -6.42 9.76 -10.85
N ALA A 273 -6.33 10.56 -11.91
CA ALA A 273 -5.06 11.08 -12.41
C ALA A 273 -4.53 12.20 -11.52
N VAL A 274 -3.21 12.20 -11.32
CA VAL A 274 -2.46 13.26 -10.68
C VAL A 274 -1.65 13.98 -11.74
N GLU A 275 -1.88 15.28 -11.88
CA GLU A 275 -1.23 16.11 -12.90
C GLU A 275 -0.10 16.96 -12.32
N GLY A 276 0.94 17.18 -13.12
CA GLY A 276 2.07 18.00 -12.73
C GLY A 276 3.20 17.98 -13.77
N GLN A 277 4.36 18.46 -13.36
CA GLN A 277 5.58 18.44 -14.15
C GLN A 277 6.43 17.25 -13.76
N LEU A 278 6.79 16.39 -14.71
CA LEU A 278 7.69 15.26 -14.47
C LEU A 278 9.07 15.80 -14.12
N MET A 279 9.54 15.54 -12.90
CA MET A 279 10.86 15.97 -12.44
C MET A 279 11.92 14.88 -12.63
N PHE A 280 11.52 13.63 -12.47
CA PHE A 280 12.41 12.48 -12.57
C PHE A 280 11.67 11.27 -13.14
N THR A 281 12.42 10.47 -13.90
CA THR A 281 11.97 9.22 -14.50
C THR A 281 13.12 8.21 -14.33
N GLY A 282 12.97 7.25 -13.43
CA GLY A 282 14.01 6.27 -13.08
C GLY A 282 13.55 4.84 -13.31
N ARG A 283 14.34 3.84 -12.88
CA ARG A 283 13.96 2.42 -13.05
C ARG A 283 12.78 2.03 -12.16
N GLU A 284 12.74 2.54 -10.93
CA GLU A 284 11.74 2.18 -9.93
C GLU A 284 10.71 3.28 -9.66
N GLU A 285 10.99 4.53 -10.02
CA GLU A 285 10.25 5.69 -9.54
C GLU A 285 10.00 6.74 -10.63
N LEU A 286 8.86 7.40 -10.52
CA LEU A 286 8.46 8.60 -11.27
C LEU A 286 8.18 9.70 -10.25
N ILE A 287 8.76 10.89 -10.42
CA ILE A 287 8.56 12.02 -9.51
C ILE A 287 7.85 13.14 -10.24
N LEU A 288 6.71 13.56 -9.71
CA LEU A 288 5.87 14.60 -10.26
C LEU A 288 5.86 15.82 -9.33
N ARG A 289 6.30 16.97 -9.82
CA ARG A 289 6.13 18.25 -9.11
C ARG A 289 4.75 18.80 -9.37
N ARG A 290 4.07 19.18 -8.29
CA ARG A 290 2.81 19.94 -8.34
C ARG A 290 2.80 21.04 -7.29
N GLU A 291 1.87 21.96 -7.46
CA GLU A 291 1.65 23.07 -6.54
C GLU A 291 0.20 23.05 -6.06
N ASP A 292 0.01 23.21 -4.76
CA ASP A 292 -1.26 23.20 -4.09
C ASP A 292 -1.44 24.48 -3.27
N ASN A 293 -2.66 25.03 -3.23
CA ASN A 293 -2.93 26.27 -2.49
C ASN A 293 -2.69 26.14 -0.98
N ARG A 294 -2.76 24.93 -0.41
CA ARG A 294 -2.59 24.67 1.02
C ARG A 294 -1.22 24.07 1.31
N ALA A 295 -0.79 23.11 0.51
CA ALA A 295 0.45 22.37 0.75
C ALA A 295 1.69 22.98 0.05
N GLY A 296 1.53 24.02 -0.77
CA GLY A 296 2.64 24.60 -1.53
C GLY A 296 3.18 23.64 -2.59
N VAL A 297 4.50 23.66 -2.81
CA VAL A 297 5.16 22.79 -3.80
C VAL A 297 5.48 21.44 -3.17
N VAL A 298 4.97 20.37 -3.79
CA VAL A 298 5.25 18.99 -3.37
C VAL A 298 5.76 18.14 -4.52
N HIS A 299 6.56 17.14 -4.20
CA HIS A 299 6.91 16.04 -5.10
C HIS A 299 6.06 14.82 -4.77
N VAL A 300 5.31 14.33 -5.73
CA VAL A 300 4.52 13.10 -5.60
C VAL A 300 5.22 11.99 -6.36
N HIS A 301 5.53 10.92 -5.65
CA HIS A 301 6.33 9.80 -6.12
C HIS A 301 5.42 8.60 -6.37
N PHE A 302 5.59 7.98 -7.53
CA PHE A 302 4.85 6.78 -7.93
C PHE A 302 5.81 5.70 -8.42
N PRO A 303 5.55 4.41 -8.11
CA PRO A 303 6.25 3.34 -8.81
C PRO A 303 5.81 3.31 -10.27
N ARG A 304 6.65 2.77 -11.15
CA ARG A 304 6.23 2.52 -12.55
C ARG A 304 5.15 1.45 -12.63
N LEU A 305 5.34 0.35 -11.92
CA LEU A 305 4.46 -0.81 -12.00
C LEU A 305 3.09 -0.45 -11.41
N GLY A 306 2.02 -0.75 -12.15
CA GLY A 306 0.65 -0.44 -11.75
C GLY A 306 0.19 0.99 -12.06
N PHE A 307 1.04 1.83 -12.65
CA PHE A 307 0.71 3.21 -13.02
C PHE A 307 0.93 3.46 -14.51
N ARG A 308 0.09 4.31 -15.10
CA ARG A 308 0.26 4.85 -16.45
C ARG A 308 0.68 6.31 -16.39
N VAL A 309 1.45 6.73 -17.39
CA VAL A 309 1.86 8.12 -17.59
C VAL A 309 1.32 8.58 -18.95
N GLU A 310 0.69 9.74 -18.97
CA GLU A 310 0.15 10.37 -20.18
C GLU A 310 0.67 11.80 -20.30
N LYS A 311 0.96 12.26 -21.53
CA LYS A 311 1.26 13.68 -21.77
C LYS A 311 0.02 14.56 -21.55
N ARG A 312 0.26 15.78 -21.15
CA ARG A 312 -0.73 16.86 -21.02
C ARG A 312 -0.29 18.10 -21.78
#